data_AF-T1IWQ9-F1
#
_entry.id   AF-T1IWQ9-F1
#
_cell.length_a   1.000
_cell.length_b   1.000
_cell.length_c   1.000
_cell.angle_alpha   90.00
_cell.angle_beta   90.00
_cell.angle_gamma   90.00
#
_symmetry.space_group_name_H-M   'P 1'
#
loop_
_entity.id
_entity.type
_entity.pdbx_description
1 polymer ?
#
loop_
_entity_poly.entity_id
_entity_poly.type
_entity_poly.pdbx_seq_one_letter_code
_entity_poly.pdbx_strand_id
1 'polypeptide(L)'
;GQLRHIETDKSFEFNFSDDSSYNQKRYEVLGDLLTEYVYDLLETEVKLKKTYIPIDAEENEAQSFIFMSEDALTNPEKLLVLIHGSGVVRAGQWARRVIINDCLDNGTQLPFIKRGLSEGFGIIVLNTNLNSIDDKPIRGSATSREHTVYVWEHFIQPSKAKHIAIVAHSFGGQNSS
;
A
#
# COMPACT_ATOMS: atom_id res chain seq x y z
N GLY A 1 -3.76 15.65 9.46
CA GLY A 1 -3.45 16.91 8.75
C GLY A 1 -4.04 16.87 7.35
N GLN A 2 -4.54 17.99 6.85
CA GLN A 2 -5.15 18.14 5.52
C GLN A 2 -4.11 18.68 4.52
N LEU A 3 -4.14 18.21 3.27
CA LEU A 3 -3.34 18.80 2.18
C LEU A 3 -3.93 20.16 1.81
N ARG A 4 -3.13 21.22 1.96
CA ARG A 4 -3.49 22.61 1.62
C ARG A 4 -2.53 23.17 0.61
N HIS A 5 -3.02 24.06 -0.24
CA HIS A 5 -2.18 24.78 -1.19
C HIS A 5 -1.28 25.78 -0.45
N ILE A 6 0.03 25.71 -0.70
CA ILE A 6 1.07 26.45 0.04
C ILE A 6 0.95 27.99 -0.08
N GLU A 7 0.35 28.49 -1.16
CA GLU A 7 0.20 29.94 -1.37
C GLU A 7 -1.17 30.50 -0.95
N THR A 8 -2.21 29.66 -0.81
CA THR A 8 -3.59 30.14 -0.63
C THR A 8 -4.29 29.59 0.61
N ASP A 9 -3.68 28.64 1.33
CA ASP A 9 -4.22 28.00 2.55
C ASP A 9 -5.64 27.40 2.40
N LYS A 10 -6.13 27.26 1.16
CA LYS A 10 -7.41 26.62 0.85
C LYS A 10 -7.26 25.11 0.74
N SER A 11 -8.29 24.39 1.16
CA SER A 11 -8.51 22.97 0.86
C SER A 11 -8.51 22.74 -0.65
N PHE A 12 -7.94 21.62 -1.10
CA PHE A 12 -7.77 21.30 -2.53
C PHE A 12 -9.13 21.33 -3.26
N GLU A 13 -9.36 22.36 -4.09
CA GLU A 13 -10.62 22.54 -4.83
C GLU A 13 -10.67 21.66 -6.09
N PHE A 14 -11.78 20.94 -6.24
CA PHE A 14 -11.94 19.79 -7.14
C PHE A 14 -12.16 20.15 -8.62
N ASN A 15 -12.52 21.40 -8.93
CA ASN A 15 -12.91 21.83 -10.28
C ASN A 15 -12.07 23.03 -10.72
N PHE A 16 -10.87 22.78 -11.27
CA PHE A 16 -10.03 23.83 -11.83
C PHE A 16 -10.44 24.21 -13.27
N SER A 17 -11.19 23.36 -13.98
CA SER A 17 -11.75 23.64 -15.32
C SER A 17 -12.97 22.75 -15.64
N ASP A 18 -13.75 23.15 -16.65
CA ASP A 18 -14.89 22.38 -17.20
C ASP A 18 -14.47 21.09 -17.96
N ASP A 19 -13.17 20.81 -18.06
CA ASP A 19 -12.65 19.65 -18.77
C ASP A 19 -12.44 18.45 -17.82
N SER A 20 -13.38 17.51 -17.87
CA SER A 20 -13.33 16.27 -17.09
C SER A 20 -12.09 15.41 -17.39
N SER A 21 -11.53 15.45 -18.60
CA SER A 21 -10.32 14.69 -18.96
C SER A 21 -9.07 15.31 -18.34
N TYR A 22 -8.99 16.63 -18.34
CA TYR A 22 -7.90 17.37 -17.69
C TYR A 22 -7.87 17.11 -16.17
N ASN A 23 -9.04 17.17 -15.52
CA ASN A 23 -9.15 16.91 -14.08
C ASN A 23 -8.73 15.47 -13.75
N GLN A 24 -9.16 14.48 -14.55
CA GLN A 24 -8.80 13.06 -14.36
C GLN A 24 -7.27 12.84 -14.41
N LYS A 25 -6.59 13.39 -15.42
CA LYS A 25 -5.12 13.26 -15.53
C LYS A 25 -4.39 13.88 -14.34
N ARG A 26 -4.88 15.03 -13.85
CA ARG A 26 -4.31 15.69 -12.67
C ARG A 26 -4.48 14.84 -11.41
N TYR A 27 -5.63 14.16 -11.26
CA TYR A 27 -5.87 13.24 -10.14
C TYR A 27 -4.95 12.02 -10.16
N GLU A 28 -4.63 11.50 -11.35
CA GLU A 28 -3.70 10.38 -11.50
C GLU A 28 -2.30 10.78 -11.07
N VAL A 29 -1.77 11.89 -11.61
CA VAL A 29 -0.44 12.42 -11.24
C VAL A 29 -0.36 12.71 -9.74
N LEU A 30 -1.38 13.35 -9.17
CA LEU A 30 -1.43 13.60 -7.72
C LEU A 30 -1.45 12.29 -6.93
N GLY A 31 -2.23 11.31 -7.38
CA GLY A 31 -2.31 10.01 -6.72
C GLY A 31 -0.99 9.23 -6.75
N ASP A 32 -0.19 9.40 -7.80
CA ASP A 32 1.13 8.77 -7.90
C ASP A 32 2.14 9.46 -6.98
N LEU A 33 2.14 10.80 -6.93
CA LEU A 33 2.93 11.55 -5.95
C LEU A 33 2.57 11.17 -4.50
N LEU A 34 1.28 10.98 -4.21
CA LEU A 34 0.83 10.51 -2.91
C LEU A 34 1.29 9.09 -2.60
N THR A 35 1.37 8.24 -3.62
CA THR A 35 1.85 6.87 -3.47
C THR A 35 3.31 6.87 -3.02
N GLU A 36 4.16 7.64 -3.71
CA GLU A 36 5.57 7.78 -3.32
C GLU A 36 5.72 8.41 -1.94
N TYR A 37 4.93 9.43 -1.62
CA TYR A 37 4.94 10.03 -0.28
C TYR A 37 4.55 9.03 0.82
N VAL A 38 3.55 8.18 0.58
CA VAL A 38 3.18 7.13 1.54
C VAL A 38 4.31 6.10 1.69
N TYR A 39 5.00 5.72 0.61
CA TYR A 39 6.18 4.86 0.71
C TYR A 39 7.30 5.49 1.55
N ASP A 40 7.59 6.77 1.35
CA ASP A 40 8.56 7.49 2.16
C ASP A 40 8.17 7.45 3.65
N LEU A 41 6.89 7.63 3.99
CA LEU A 41 6.43 7.51 5.39
C LEU A 41 6.60 6.09 5.94
N LEU A 42 6.35 5.06 5.13
CA LEU A 42 6.57 3.65 5.54
C LEU A 42 8.04 3.38 5.85
N GLU A 43 8.96 3.91 5.04
CA GLU A 43 10.40 3.70 5.22
C GLU A 43 10.98 4.58 6.33
N THR A 44 10.52 5.83 6.44
CA THR A 44 11.13 6.83 7.33
C THR A 44 10.48 6.89 8.70
N GLU A 45 9.14 6.85 8.82
CA GLU A 45 8.46 6.97 10.12
C GLU A 45 8.33 5.63 10.84
N VAL A 46 7.97 4.57 10.12
CA VAL A 46 7.68 3.24 10.69
C VAL A 46 8.72 2.18 10.33
N LYS A 47 9.80 2.59 9.64
CA LYS A 47 11.02 1.81 9.40
C LYS A 47 10.77 0.47 8.70
N LEU A 48 9.74 0.38 7.87
CA LEU A 48 9.53 -0.79 7.03
C LEU A 48 10.49 -0.74 5.83
N LYS A 49 10.96 -1.90 5.37
CA LYS A 49 11.86 -2.03 4.21
C LYS A 49 11.09 -2.66 3.05
N LYS A 50 11.35 -2.19 1.83
CA LYS A 50 10.91 -2.88 0.62
C LYS A 50 11.62 -4.22 0.49
N THR A 51 10.86 -5.26 0.25
CA THR A 51 11.35 -6.58 -0.13
C THR A 51 10.72 -6.95 -1.45
N TYR A 52 11.55 -7.17 -2.46
CA TYR A 52 11.11 -7.38 -3.84
C TYR A 52 10.66 -8.83 -4.06
N ILE A 53 9.68 -8.97 -4.95
CA ILE A 53 9.18 -10.26 -5.42
C ILE A 53 9.21 -10.29 -6.95
N PRO A 54 9.58 -11.42 -7.58
CA PRO A 54 9.98 -12.67 -6.93
C PRO A 54 11.36 -12.58 -6.22
N ILE A 55 11.58 -13.42 -5.21
CA ILE A 55 12.82 -13.44 -4.38
C ILE A 55 14.06 -13.88 -5.16
N ASP A 56 13.84 -14.57 -6.28
CA ASP A 56 14.84 -15.16 -7.17
C ASP A 56 14.76 -14.52 -8.56
N ALA A 57 14.48 -13.22 -8.61
CA ALA A 57 14.33 -12.50 -9.86
C ALA A 57 15.59 -12.56 -10.73
N GLU A 58 15.40 -12.79 -12.03
CA GLU A 58 16.47 -12.70 -13.02
C GLU A 58 16.87 -11.24 -13.30
N GLU A 59 18.03 -11.04 -13.94
CA GLU A 59 18.48 -9.71 -14.33
C GLU A 59 17.46 -9.04 -15.27
N ASN A 60 16.98 -7.85 -14.90
CA ASN A 60 15.94 -7.10 -15.62
C ASN A 60 14.54 -7.74 -15.65
N GLU A 61 14.25 -8.72 -14.78
CA GLU A 61 12.89 -9.23 -14.59
C GLU A 61 12.01 -8.16 -13.92
N ALA A 62 10.73 -8.04 -14.34
CA ALA A 62 9.79 -7.14 -13.69
C ALA A 62 9.50 -7.65 -12.26
N GLN A 63 9.57 -6.75 -11.28
CA GLN A 63 9.38 -7.08 -9.87
C GLN A 63 8.27 -6.25 -9.23
N SER A 64 7.52 -6.87 -8.32
CA SER A 64 6.69 -6.17 -7.35
C SER A 64 7.44 -6.11 -6.02
N PHE A 65 6.79 -5.63 -4.97
CA PHE A 65 7.40 -5.59 -3.64
C PHE A 65 6.33 -5.62 -2.53
N ILE A 66 6.78 -5.97 -1.34
CA ILE A 66 6.06 -5.82 -0.08
C ILE A 66 6.87 -4.93 0.86
N PHE A 67 6.24 -4.35 1.88
CA PHE A 67 6.95 -3.71 2.98
C PHE A 67 6.98 -4.62 4.19
N MET A 68 8.12 -4.69 4.88
CA MET A 68 8.29 -5.54 6.06
C MET A 68 9.02 -4.82 7.18
N SER A 69 8.63 -5.07 8.43
CA SER A 69 9.46 -4.70 9.58
C SER A 69 10.70 -5.59 9.63
N GLU A 70 11.76 -5.12 10.28
CA GLU A 70 13.03 -5.86 10.38
C GLU A 70 12.87 -7.25 11.03
N ASP A 71 11.93 -7.39 11.94
CA ASP A 71 11.64 -8.61 12.68
C ASP A 71 10.49 -9.45 12.07
N ALA A 72 9.88 -9.03 10.95
CA ALA A 72 8.64 -9.64 10.44
C ALA A 72 8.70 -11.17 10.25
N LEU A 73 9.86 -11.71 9.85
CA LEU A 73 10.06 -13.15 9.66
C LEU A 73 10.61 -13.87 10.89
N THR A 74 11.24 -13.13 11.80
CA THR A 74 12.00 -13.69 12.93
C THR A 74 11.28 -13.57 14.26
N ASN A 75 10.28 -12.69 14.35
CA ASN A 75 9.41 -12.50 15.51
C ASN A 75 8.60 -13.80 15.76
N PRO A 76 8.78 -14.46 16.93
CA PRO A 76 8.13 -15.75 17.19
C PRO A 76 6.68 -15.61 17.69
N GLU A 77 6.22 -14.40 18.00
CA GLU A 77 4.95 -14.21 18.69
C GLU A 77 3.84 -13.80 17.73
N LYS A 78 3.94 -12.62 17.11
CA LYS A 78 2.82 -12.03 16.36
C LYS A 78 3.27 -11.40 15.04
N LEU A 79 2.48 -11.62 13.99
CA LEU A 79 2.65 -11.02 12.68
C LEU A 79 1.34 -10.37 12.24
N LEU A 80 1.39 -9.10 11.84
CA LEU A 80 0.27 -8.35 11.27
C LEU A 80 0.49 -8.22 9.77
N VAL A 81 -0.47 -8.72 9.00
CA VAL A 81 -0.48 -8.66 7.53
C VAL A 81 -1.55 -7.68 7.08
N LEU A 82 -1.16 -6.68 6.29
CA LEU A 82 -2.04 -5.62 5.80
C LEU A 82 -2.23 -5.74 4.28
N ILE A 83 -3.50 -5.77 3.85
CA ILE A 83 -3.88 -5.95 2.44
C ILE A 83 -4.85 -4.85 2.05
N HIS A 84 -4.44 -3.95 1.16
CA HIS A 84 -5.31 -2.90 0.63
C HIS A 84 -6.36 -3.48 -0.33
N GLY A 85 -7.39 -2.67 -0.62
CA GLY A 85 -8.41 -3.04 -1.61
C GLY A 85 -7.90 -3.02 -3.05
N SER A 86 -8.76 -3.41 -3.97
CA SER A 86 -8.52 -3.34 -5.41
C SER A 86 -8.52 -1.90 -5.95
N GLY A 87 -8.08 -1.74 -7.20
CA GLY A 87 -8.07 -0.47 -7.92
C GLY A 87 -6.69 0.16 -7.97
N VAL A 88 -6.62 1.49 -7.96
CA VAL A 88 -5.36 2.25 -8.12
C VAL A 88 -4.59 2.47 -6.82
N VAL A 89 -5.06 1.90 -5.71
CA VAL A 89 -4.34 1.96 -4.43
C VAL A 89 -3.14 1.01 -4.44
N ARG A 90 -2.16 1.33 -3.59
CA ARG A 90 -0.91 0.59 -3.42
C ARG A 90 -0.65 0.34 -1.93
N ALA A 91 0.41 -0.42 -1.63
CA ALA A 91 0.87 -0.67 -0.27
C ALA A 91 0.89 0.61 0.58
N GLY A 92 0.41 0.53 1.81
CA GLY A 92 0.29 1.67 2.72
C GLY A 92 -1.02 2.47 2.59
N GLN A 93 -1.86 2.22 1.59
CA GLN A 93 -3.06 3.03 1.33
C GLN A 93 -4.35 2.23 1.51
N TRP A 94 -5.38 2.88 2.08
CA TRP A 94 -6.76 2.40 2.02
C TRP A 94 -7.54 3.02 0.86
N ALA A 95 -7.41 4.35 0.67
CA ALA A 95 -8.09 5.07 -0.41
C ALA A 95 -7.43 6.42 -0.72
N ARG A 96 -7.04 6.66 -1.98
CA ARG A 96 -6.51 7.96 -2.45
C ARG A 96 -7.46 9.13 -2.13
N ARG A 97 -8.77 8.92 -2.33
CA ARG A 97 -9.80 9.95 -2.10
C ARG A 97 -9.86 10.41 -0.64
N VAL A 98 -9.65 9.49 0.32
CA VAL A 98 -9.66 9.82 1.75
C VAL A 98 -8.39 10.57 2.13
N ILE A 99 -7.22 10.17 1.60
CA ILE A 99 -5.96 10.89 1.81
C ILE A 99 -6.05 12.34 1.33
N ILE A 100 -6.61 12.55 0.14
CA ILE A 100 -6.72 13.89 -0.47
C ILE A 100 -7.73 14.77 0.27
N ASN A 101 -8.91 14.24 0.59
CA ASN A 101 -10.02 15.06 1.06
C ASN A 101 -10.14 15.15 2.59
N ASP A 102 -9.52 14.24 3.33
CA ASP A 102 -9.62 14.18 4.80
C ASP A 102 -8.25 14.23 5.45
N CYS A 103 -7.59 13.08 5.64
CA CYS A 103 -6.26 13.03 6.21
C CYS A 103 -5.55 11.70 5.94
N LEU A 104 -4.22 11.72 6.11
CA LEU A 104 -3.37 10.54 6.00
C LEU A 104 -3.79 9.43 6.97
N ASP A 105 -4.19 9.76 8.20
CA ASP A 105 -4.52 8.74 9.21
C ASP A 105 -5.69 7.85 8.75
N ASN A 106 -6.77 8.45 8.24
CA ASN A 106 -7.92 7.67 7.77
C ASN A 106 -7.70 7.03 6.40
N GLY A 107 -6.87 7.66 5.56
CA GLY A 107 -6.65 7.22 4.19
C GLY A 107 -5.53 6.18 4.02
N THR A 108 -4.70 5.95 5.05
CA THR A 108 -3.53 5.08 4.99
C THR A 108 -3.56 3.96 6.03
N GLN A 109 -2.69 2.98 5.84
CA GLN A 109 -2.46 1.88 6.76
C GLN A 109 -1.55 2.27 7.94
N LEU A 110 -1.00 3.49 7.95
CA LEU A 110 -0.02 3.94 8.96
C LEU A 110 -0.52 3.79 10.41
N PRO A 111 -1.77 4.13 10.78
CA PRO A 111 -2.23 3.94 12.15
C PRO A 111 -2.24 2.47 12.58
N PHE A 112 -2.60 1.56 11.68
CA PHE A 112 -2.58 0.12 11.94
C PHE A 112 -1.15 -0.39 12.10
N ILE A 113 -0.22 0.10 11.27
CA ILE A 113 1.20 -0.24 11.35
C ILE A 113 1.79 0.25 12.67
N LYS A 114 1.61 1.54 13.00
CA LYS A 114 2.10 2.14 14.26
C LYS A 114 1.57 1.39 15.47
N ARG A 115 0.28 1.02 15.46
CA ARG A 115 -0.32 0.24 16.52
C ARG A 115 0.24 -1.17 16.60
N GLY A 116 0.34 -1.89 15.49
CA GLY A 116 0.92 -3.23 15.44
C GLY A 116 2.35 -3.26 15.98
N LEU A 117 3.20 -2.30 15.55
CA LEU A 117 4.55 -2.15 16.06
C LEU A 117 4.56 -1.90 17.58
N SER A 118 3.70 -1.01 18.08
CA SER A 118 3.60 -0.74 19.53
C SER A 118 3.12 -1.94 20.36
N GLU A 119 2.37 -2.86 19.75
CA GLU A 119 1.86 -4.09 20.37
C GLU A 119 2.79 -5.30 20.17
N GLY A 120 3.98 -5.08 19.57
CA GLY A 120 5.03 -6.08 19.38
C GLY A 120 4.83 -7.01 18.18
N PHE A 121 4.02 -6.60 17.19
CA PHE A 121 3.86 -7.35 15.95
C PHE A 121 5.02 -7.09 14.99
N GLY A 122 5.51 -8.15 14.35
CA GLY A 122 6.14 -8.02 13.03
C GLY A 122 5.09 -7.57 12.01
N ILE A 123 5.49 -6.78 11.01
CA ILE A 123 4.56 -6.17 10.04
C ILE A 123 4.91 -6.63 8.63
N ILE A 124 3.89 -7.03 7.85
CA ILE A 124 3.98 -7.20 6.40
C ILE A 124 2.84 -6.43 5.72
N VAL A 125 3.16 -5.61 4.73
CA VAL A 125 2.19 -4.84 3.93
C VAL A 125 2.30 -5.27 2.48
N LEU A 126 1.22 -5.80 1.92
CA LEU A 126 1.19 -6.29 0.54
C LEU A 126 0.93 -5.15 -0.46
N ASN A 127 1.44 -5.34 -1.69
CA ASN A 127 1.20 -4.44 -2.83
C ASN A 127 0.43 -5.17 -3.93
N THR A 128 -0.78 -5.64 -3.60
CA THR A 128 -1.54 -6.61 -4.42
C THR A 128 -1.99 -6.09 -5.78
N ASN A 129 -1.90 -4.78 -6.04
CA ASN A 129 -2.30 -4.16 -7.31
C ASN A 129 -1.11 -3.77 -8.21
N LEU A 130 0.14 -3.99 -7.78
CA LEU A 130 1.31 -3.87 -8.66
C LEU A 130 1.56 -5.23 -9.32
N ASN A 131 0.93 -5.43 -10.48
CA ASN A 131 0.90 -6.72 -11.16
C ASN A 131 1.66 -6.76 -12.51
N SER A 132 2.03 -5.60 -13.04
CA SER A 132 2.81 -5.47 -14.28
C SER A 132 3.68 -4.21 -14.27
N ILE A 133 4.79 -4.26 -15.01
CA ILE A 133 5.65 -3.11 -15.33
C ILE A 133 5.85 -3.11 -16.85
N ASP A 134 5.63 -1.96 -17.50
CA ASP A 134 5.72 -1.81 -18.97
C ASP A 134 4.94 -2.91 -19.73
N ASP A 135 3.70 -3.15 -19.28
CA ASP A 135 2.78 -4.19 -19.78
C ASP A 135 3.29 -5.64 -19.64
N LYS A 136 4.41 -5.87 -18.96
CA LYS A 136 4.92 -7.21 -18.63
C LYS A 136 4.36 -7.68 -17.29
N PRO A 137 3.68 -8.83 -17.23
CA PRO A 137 3.20 -9.37 -15.96
C PRO A 137 4.37 -9.75 -15.05
N ILE A 138 4.20 -9.54 -13.75
CA ILE A 138 5.21 -9.85 -12.74
C ILE A 138 5.04 -11.32 -12.29
N ARG A 139 6.09 -12.14 -12.39
CA ARG A 139 6.05 -13.54 -11.95
C ARG A 139 5.70 -13.65 -10.47
N GLY A 140 4.74 -14.51 -10.14
CA GLY A 140 4.23 -14.66 -8.77
C GLY A 140 3.38 -13.49 -8.28
N SER A 141 3.10 -12.51 -9.13
CA SER A 141 2.31 -11.33 -8.77
C SER A 141 1.51 -10.79 -9.96
N ALA A 142 1.21 -11.61 -10.98
CA ALA A 142 0.49 -11.14 -12.18
C ALA A 142 -0.99 -10.83 -11.90
N THR A 143 -1.49 -11.26 -10.75
CA THR A 143 -2.79 -10.88 -10.20
C THR A 143 -2.69 -10.63 -8.70
N SER A 144 -3.67 -9.93 -8.12
CA SER A 144 -3.76 -9.74 -6.66
C SER A 144 -3.81 -11.06 -5.89
N ARG A 145 -4.44 -12.09 -6.49
CA ARG A 145 -4.49 -13.44 -5.92
C ARG A 145 -3.10 -14.08 -5.94
N GLU A 146 -2.42 -14.05 -7.08
CA GLU A 146 -1.06 -14.59 -7.21
C GLU A 146 -0.10 -13.91 -6.23
N HIS A 147 -0.13 -12.57 -6.15
CA HIS A 147 0.69 -11.82 -5.21
C HIS A 147 0.47 -12.29 -3.77
N THR A 148 -0.80 -12.44 -3.37
CA THR A 148 -1.15 -12.88 -2.01
C THR A 148 -0.66 -14.31 -1.74
N VAL A 149 -0.84 -15.23 -2.69
CA VAL A 149 -0.36 -16.61 -2.58
C VAL A 149 1.17 -16.66 -2.51
N TYR A 150 1.86 -15.93 -3.37
CA TYR A 150 3.32 -15.87 -3.38
C TYR A 150 3.87 -15.35 -2.05
N VAL A 151 3.32 -14.23 -1.55
CA VAL A 151 3.72 -13.65 -0.27
C VAL A 151 3.42 -14.60 0.89
N TRP A 152 2.29 -15.31 0.83
CA TRP A 152 1.94 -16.31 1.82
C TRP A 152 2.98 -17.44 1.88
N GLU A 153 3.28 -18.07 0.75
CA GLU A 153 4.15 -19.24 0.67
C GLU A 153 5.62 -18.92 0.99
N HIS A 154 6.12 -17.74 0.58
CA HIS A 154 7.55 -17.41 0.67
C HIS A 154 7.92 -16.59 1.90
N PHE A 155 6.96 -15.89 2.53
CA PHE A 155 7.25 -14.99 3.65
C PHE A 155 6.40 -15.31 4.88
N ILE A 156 5.08 -15.38 4.75
CA ILE A 156 4.19 -15.51 5.92
C ILE A 156 4.23 -16.92 6.51
N GLN A 157 4.02 -17.95 5.70
CA GLN A 157 4.02 -19.35 6.11
C GLN A 157 5.36 -19.81 6.74
N PRO A 158 6.54 -19.44 6.20
CA PRO A 158 7.83 -19.80 6.82
C PRO A 158 8.27 -18.87 7.96
N SER A 159 7.50 -17.82 8.29
CA SER A 159 7.82 -16.94 9.42
C SER A 159 7.78 -17.70 10.76
N LYS A 160 8.48 -17.17 11.78
CA LYS A 160 8.46 -17.77 13.12
C LYS A 160 7.20 -17.46 13.93
N ALA A 161 6.30 -16.61 13.44
CA ALA A 161 5.18 -16.10 14.20
C ALA A 161 4.15 -17.19 14.51
N LYS A 162 3.76 -17.32 15.78
CA LYS A 162 2.70 -18.24 16.23
C LYS A 162 1.30 -17.70 15.96
N HIS A 163 1.15 -16.38 15.96
CA HIS A 163 -0.13 -15.71 15.79
C HIS A 163 -0.08 -14.76 14.60
N ILE A 164 -0.92 -15.00 13.61
CA ILE A 164 -0.99 -14.17 12.40
C ILE A 164 -2.35 -13.47 12.38
N ALA A 165 -2.33 -12.14 12.36
CA ALA A 165 -3.51 -11.31 12.17
C ALA A 165 -3.49 -10.73 10.75
N ILE A 166 -4.62 -10.75 10.06
CA ILE A 166 -4.76 -10.20 8.71
C ILE A 166 -5.82 -9.12 8.72
N VAL A 167 -5.47 -7.93 8.25
CA VAL A 167 -6.40 -6.81 8.03
C VAL A 167 -6.46 -6.54 6.55
N ALA A 168 -7.59 -6.87 5.95
CA ALA A 168 -7.83 -6.70 4.52
C ALA A 168 -9.05 -5.81 4.28
N HIS A 169 -8.91 -4.80 3.42
CA HIS A 169 -10.04 -3.97 3.01
C HIS A 169 -10.63 -4.50 1.70
N SER A 170 -11.76 -5.21 1.77
CA SER A 170 -12.51 -5.64 0.58
C SER A 170 -13.34 -4.48 0.01
N PHE A 171 -13.72 -4.55 -1.27
CA PHE A 171 -14.64 -3.63 -1.95
C PHE A 171 -15.86 -3.29 -1.07
N GLY A 172 -15.88 -2.08 -0.49
CA GLY A 172 -16.97 -1.55 0.35
C GLY A 172 -17.66 -0.36 -0.31
N GLY A 173 -18.04 -0.50 -1.59
CA GLY A 173 -18.65 0.58 -2.36
C GLY A 173 -19.40 0.11 -3.61
N GLN A 174 -20.13 -1.00 -3.53
CA GLN A 174 -21.35 -1.12 -4.33
C GLN A 174 -22.51 -0.59 -3.49
N ASN A 175 -23.27 0.32 -4.09
CA ASN A 175 -24.49 0.98 -3.62
C ASN A 175 -24.31 2.26 -2.80
N SER A 176 -24.38 3.39 -3.50
CA SER A 176 -25.48 4.30 -3.27
C SER A 176 -26.04 4.71 -4.64
N SER A 177 -27.24 4.20 -4.89
CA SER A 177 -28.23 4.50 -5.93
C SER A 177 -28.36 5.98 -6.29
#